data_AF-A0A314Y2K9-F1
#
_entry.id   AF-A0A314Y2K9-F1
#
_cell.length_a   1.000
_cell.length_b   1.000
_cell.length_c   1.000
_cell.angle_alpha   90.00
_cell.angle_beta   90.00
_cell.angle_gamma   90.00
#
_symmetry.space_group_name_H-M   'P 1'
#
loop_
_entity.id
_entity.type
_entity.pdbx_description
1 polymer ?
#
loop_
_entity_poly.entity_id
_entity_poly.type
_entity_poly.pdbx_seq_one_letter_code
_entity_poly.pdbx_strand_id
1 'polypeptide(L)'
;MASGAQSSGTGHAKAHNNTESVSKAIAQYTVDARLHAVFEQSGESGKSFDYSQSMRTTKDSVPEQQITAYLSKIQRGGHIQPFGCMMAVDEATFGVIAYSENARDLLDLTPQSVPILEKPEILTIGTDVRTLFTPSSAVLLEKAFGAREITLLNPIWMHSKISGKPFYAILHRIDVGVVIDLEPARTEDPALSIAGAVQSQKLAVRAISQLQSLPGGDIKILCDTAVESVRELTGYDRVWCISFMRMSMVRLWLRARGQT
;
A
#
# COMPACT_ATOMS: atom_id res chain seq x y z
N MET A 1 -14.85 52.23 28.36
CA MET A 1 -15.86 51.16 28.50
C MET A 1 -15.41 49.99 27.66
N ALA A 2 -15.11 48.87 28.31
CA ALA A 2 -14.69 47.64 27.67
C ALA A 2 -15.91 46.84 27.25
N SER A 3 -15.85 46.18 26.09
CA SER A 3 -16.72 45.06 25.75
C SER A 3 -15.90 44.04 24.97
N GLY A 4 -15.44 43.00 25.68
CA GLY A 4 -14.91 41.79 25.07
C GLY A 4 -16.06 40.86 24.68
N ALA A 5 -15.96 40.27 23.49
CA ALA A 5 -16.75 39.11 23.11
C ALA A 5 -15.76 37.95 22.86
N GLN A 6 -15.73 37.01 23.81
CA GLN A 6 -15.09 35.71 23.62
C GLN A 6 -15.96 34.85 22.72
N SER A 7 -15.40 34.40 21.59
CA SER A 7 -15.97 33.33 20.77
C SER A 7 -15.29 32.02 21.17
N SER A 8 -15.99 31.22 21.96
CA SER A 8 -15.62 29.83 22.31
C SER A 8 -16.61 28.90 21.61
N GLY A 9 -16.18 28.22 20.54
CA GLY A 9 -17.10 27.32 19.83
C GLY A 9 -16.55 26.64 18.57
N THR A 10 -15.34 26.07 18.61
CA THR A 10 -14.82 25.27 17.45
C THR A 10 -14.20 23.91 17.83
N GLY A 11 -14.25 23.51 19.11
CA GLY A 11 -13.65 22.26 19.57
C GLY A 11 -14.48 20.98 19.39
N HIS A 12 -15.82 21.06 19.41
CA HIS A 12 -16.66 19.86 19.51
C HIS A 12 -16.97 19.15 18.18
N ALA A 13 -17.05 19.86 17.06
CA ALA A 13 -17.39 19.25 15.77
C ALA A 13 -16.29 18.34 15.20
N LYS A 14 -15.01 18.67 15.41
CA LYS A 14 -13.87 17.84 14.99
C LYS A 14 -13.72 16.57 15.84
N ALA A 15 -13.98 16.67 17.14
CA ALA A 15 -13.91 15.53 18.05
C ALA A 15 -14.99 14.50 17.71
N HIS A 16 -16.24 14.95 17.48
CA HIS A 16 -17.38 14.06 17.22
C HIS A 16 -17.23 13.24 15.92
N ASN A 17 -16.75 13.88 14.84
CA ASN A 17 -16.50 13.21 13.57
C ASN A 17 -15.37 12.17 13.66
N ASN A 18 -14.37 12.40 14.50
CA ASN A 18 -13.24 11.49 14.69
C ASN A 18 -13.64 10.26 15.54
N THR A 19 -14.50 10.43 16.55
CA THR A 19 -15.06 9.30 17.31
C THR A 19 -15.99 8.43 16.46
N GLU A 20 -16.78 9.03 15.55
CA GLU A 20 -17.64 8.26 14.65
C GLU A 20 -16.86 7.46 13.60
N SER A 21 -15.78 8.03 13.05
CA SER A 21 -14.92 7.32 12.08
C SER A 21 -14.21 6.14 12.74
N VAL A 22 -13.66 6.32 13.95
CA VAL A 22 -13.02 5.26 14.73
C VAL A 22 -14.02 4.15 15.08
N SER A 23 -15.24 4.50 15.49
CA SER A 23 -16.31 3.53 15.77
C SER A 23 -16.69 2.70 14.54
N LYS A 24 -16.77 3.31 13.35
CA LYS A 24 -17.04 2.61 12.08
C LYS A 24 -15.88 1.67 11.68
N ALA A 25 -14.63 2.10 11.88
CA ALA A 25 -13.46 1.27 11.58
C ALA A 25 -13.41 0.02 12.48
N ILE A 26 -13.66 0.18 13.78
CA ILE A 26 -13.71 -0.95 14.74
C ILE A 26 -14.83 -1.94 14.37
N ALA A 27 -16.00 -1.43 13.98
CA ALA A 27 -17.10 -2.28 13.53
C ALA A 27 -16.72 -3.07 12.27
N GLN A 28 -16.01 -2.44 11.32
CA GLN A 28 -15.55 -3.12 10.11
C GLN A 28 -14.50 -4.20 10.42
N TYR A 29 -13.51 -3.90 11.26
CA TYR A 29 -12.49 -4.89 11.67
C TYR A 29 -13.09 -6.11 12.35
N THR A 30 -14.16 -5.91 13.13
CA THR A 30 -14.88 -7.00 13.78
C THR A 30 -15.52 -7.93 12.74
N VAL A 31 -16.15 -7.36 11.71
CA VAL A 31 -16.76 -8.14 10.61
C VAL A 31 -15.68 -8.86 9.80
N ASP A 32 -14.58 -8.18 9.49
CA ASP A 32 -13.50 -8.75 8.69
C ASP A 32 -12.78 -9.89 9.42
N ALA A 33 -12.51 -9.73 10.72
CA ALA A 33 -11.95 -10.78 11.56
C ALA A 33 -12.85 -12.02 11.60
N ARG A 34 -14.19 -11.83 11.66
CA ARG A 34 -15.15 -12.94 11.59
C ARG A 34 -15.07 -13.66 10.25
N LEU A 35 -15.09 -12.90 9.15
CA LEU A 35 -15.02 -13.47 7.81
C LEU A 35 -13.72 -14.25 7.61
N HIS A 36 -12.60 -13.71 8.11
CA HIS A 36 -11.32 -14.39 8.08
C HIS A 36 -11.36 -15.71 8.85
N ALA A 37 -11.92 -15.73 10.06
CA ALA A 37 -12.04 -16.95 10.86
C ALA A 37 -12.87 -18.04 10.15
N VAL A 38 -14.01 -17.68 9.56
CA VAL A 38 -14.85 -18.62 8.79
C VAL A 38 -14.12 -19.12 7.54
N PHE A 39 -13.36 -18.24 6.87
CA PHE A 39 -12.55 -18.60 5.71
C PHE A 39 -11.46 -19.62 6.06
N GLU A 40 -10.65 -19.35 7.09
CA GLU A 40 -9.59 -20.27 7.52
C GLU A 40 -10.17 -21.63 7.94
N GLN A 41 -11.26 -21.64 8.72
CA GLN A 41 -11.96 -22.86 9.11
C GLN A 41 -12.49 -23.66 7.91
N SER A 42 -12.95 -22.97 6.86
CA SER A 42 -13.42 -23.63 5.63
C SER A 42 -12.26 -24.32 4.90
N GLY A 43 -11.07 -23.70 4.88
CA GLY A 43 -9.84 -24.28 4.33
C GLY A 43 -9.39 -25.53 5.10
N GLU A 44 -9.42 -25.49 6.43
CA GLU A 44 -9.06 -26.63 7.28
C GLU A 44 -10.06 -27.80 7.19
N SER A 45 -11.37 -27.49 7.06
CA SER A 45 -12.43 -28.49 7.00
C SER A 45 -12.73 -29.02 5.59
N GLY A 46 -12.08 -28.46 4.56
CA GLY A 46 -12.33 -28.80 3.15
C GLY A 46 -13.72 -28.37 2.64
N LYS A 47 -14.45 -27.55 3.39
CA LYS A 47 -15.75 -27.00 2.99
C LYS A 47 -15.56 -25.76 2.13
N SER A 48 -16.47 -25.52 1.19
CA SER A 48 -16.43 -24.30 0.39
C SER A 48 -16.82 -23.07 1.24
N PHE A 49 -16.07 -21.99 1.07
CA PHE A 49 -16.37 -20.70 1.70
C PHE A 49 -17.50 -19.98 0.96
N ASP A 50 -18.64 -19.76 1.65
CA ASP A 50 -19.73 -18.91 1.15
C ASP A 50 -19.75 -17.57 1.91
N TYR A 51 -19.21 -16.54 1.26
CA TYR A 51 -19.19 -15.17 1.79
C TYR A 51 -20.59 -14.65 2.12
N SER A 52 -21.59 -14.96 1.28
CA SER A 52 -22.95 -14.41 1.43
C SER A 52 -23.64 -14.96 2.67
N GLN A 53 -23.40 -16.23 2.99
CA GLN A 53 -23.88 -16.84 4.22
C GLN A 53 -23.12 -16.34 5.44
N SER A 54 -21.78 -16.23 5.35
CA SER A 54 -20.90 -15.78 6.44
C SER A 54 -21.19 -14.34 6.91
N MET A 55 -21.75 -13.50 6.03
CA MET A 55 -22.21 -12.16 6.39
C MET A 55 -23.56 -12.13 7.12
N ARG A 56 -24.45 -13.09 6.85
CA ARG A 56 -25.80 -13.16 7.45
C ARG A 56 -25.78 -13.67 8.88
N THR A 57 -24.77 -14.44 9.25
CA THR A 57 -24.57 -14.96 10.62
C THR A 57 -24.00 -13.85 11.51
N THR A 58 -24.88 -12.94 11.96
CA THR A 58 -24.51 -11.78 12.81
C THR A 58 -24.74 -12.00 14.30
N LYS A 59 -25.16 -13.20 14.72
CA LYS A 59 -25.58 -13.46 16.11
C LYS A 59 -24.43 -13.73 17.07
N ASP A 60 -23.24 -14.06 16.57
CA ASP A 60 -22.09 -14.41 17.41
C ASP A 60 -21.12 -13.23 17.49
N SER A 61 -20.90 -12.75 18.72
CA SER A 61 -19.85 -11.78 19.03
C SER A 61 -18.48 -12.42 18.82
N VAL A 62 -17.63 -11.81 18.00
CA VAL A 62 -16.25 -12.24 17.82
C VAL A 62 -15.46 -11.90 19.08
N PRO A 63 -14.74 -12.85 19.70
CA PRO A 63 -13.85 -12.55 20.81
C PRO A 63 -12.81 -11.49 20.41
N GLU A 64 -12.55 -10.53 21.29
CA GLU A 64 -11.57 -9.46 21.05
C GLU A 64 -10.20 -10.01 20.63
N GLN A 65 -9.79 -11.13 21.23
CA GLN A 65 -8.57 -11.85 20.90
C GLN A 65 -8.47 -12.24 19.42
N GLN A 66 -9.57 -12.63 18.77
CA GLN A 66 -9.59 -12.98 17.35
C GLN A 66 -9.45 -11.72 16.47
N ILE A 67 -10.03 -10.59 16.89
CA ILE A 67 -9.89 -9.31 16.19
C ILE A 67 -8.43 -8.83 16.27
N THR A 68 -7.84 -8.88 17.46
CA THR A 68 -6.42 -8.53 17.66
C THR A 68 -5.50 -9.44 16.86
N ALA A 69 -5.76 -10.76 16.86
CA ALA A 69 -4.97 -11.71 16.07
C ALA A 69 -5.05 -11.42 14.56
N TYR A 70 -6.25 -11.15 14.05
CA TYR A 70 -6.47 -10.75 12.66
C TYR A 70 -5.71 -9.48 12.29
N LEU A 71 -5.87 -8.42 13.08
CA LEU A 71 -5.18 -7.14 12.86
C LEU A 71 -3.67 -7.30 12.96
N SER A 72 -3.17 -8.06 13.93
CA SER A 72 -1.75 -8.35 14.08
C SER A 72 -1.19 -9.07 12.85
N LYS A 73 -1.92 -10.05 12.31
CA LYS A 73 -1.53 -10.80 11.10
C LYS A 73 -1.48 -9.91 9.86
N ILE A 74 -2.35 -8.91 9.76
CA ILE A 74 -2.33 -7.95 8.64
C ILE A 74 -1.22 -6.92 8.81
N GLN A 75 -1.08 -6.35 10.00
CA GLN A 75 -0.11 -5.28 10.25
C GLN A 75 1.33 -5.79 10.29
N ARG A 76 1.54 -7.03 10.75
CA ARG A 76 2.86 -7.65 10.95
C ARG A 76 2.87 -9.08 10.39
N GLY A 77 2.41 -9.24 9.16
CA GLY A 77 2.27 -10.55 8.52
C GLY A 77 3.57 -11.28 8.20
N GLY A 78 4.72 -10.59 8.21
CA GLY A 78 6.04 -11.19 8.01
C GLY A 78 6.31 -11.72 6.59
N HIS A 79 5.41 -11.47 5.65
CA HIS A 79 5.52 -11.91 4.27
C HIS A 79 5.35 -10.74 3.31
N ILE A 80 6.08 -10.77 2.20
CA ILE A 80 5.96 -9.81 1.09
C ILE A 80 5.65 -10.54 -0.21
N GLN A 81 5.18 -9.80 -1.20
CA GLN A 81 5.03 -10.34 -2.55
C GLN A 81 6.42 -10.45 -3.23
N PRO A 82 6.68 -11.50 -4.03
CA PRO A 82 8.03 -11.79 -4.53
C PRO A 82 8.47 -10.93 -5.72
N PHE A 83 7.60 -10.04 -6.24
CA PHE A 83 7.92 -9.22 -7.41
C PHE A 83 8.94 -8.10 -7.10
N GLY A 84 9.06 -7.71 -5.83
CA GLY A 84 10.05 -6.77 -5.32
C GLY A 84 10.72 -7.32 -4.07
N CYS A 85 11.54 -6.50 -3.41
CA CYS A 85 12.10 -6.80 -2.10
C CYS A 85 11.86 -5.66 -1.12
N MET A 86 12.00 -5.93 0.17
CA MET A 86 11.74 -4.96 1.23
C MET A 86 12.91 -4.91 2.21
N MET A 87 13.22 -3.72 2.70
CA MET A 87 14.25 -3.48 3.71
C MET A 87 13.72 -2.51 4.77
N ALA A 88 13.91 -2.81 6.04
CA ALA A 88 13.72 -1.88 7.15
C ALA A 88 15.06 -1.32 7.58
N VAL A 89 15.16 0.00 7.74
CA VAL A 89 16.41 0.73 7.98
C VAL A 89 16.23 1.70 9.14
N ASP A 90 17.23 1.79 10.01
CA ASP A 90 17.29 2.78 11.07
C ASP A 90 17.47 4.19 10.48
N GLU A 91 16.62 5.12 10.89
CA GLU A 91 16.58 6.46 10.29
C GLU A 91 17.82 7.31 10.64
N ALA A 92 18.44 7.09 11.79
CA ALA A 92 19.59 7.89 12.25
C ALA A 92 20.92 7.38 11.70
N THR A 93 21.09 6.06 11.62
CA THR A 93 22.36 5.40 11.29
C THR A 93 22.41 4.87 9.87
N PHE A 94 21.27 4.79 9.17
CA PHE A 94 21.13 4.11 7.87
C PHE A 94 21.44 2.61 7.93
N GLY A 95 21.49 2.03 9.12
CA GLY A 95 21.73 0.61 9.34
C GLY A 95 20.50 -0.24 9.02
N VAL A 96 20.68 -1.30 8.24
CA VAL A 96 19.61 -2.27 7.96
C VAL A 96 19.19 -2.99 9.23
N ILE A 97 17.91 -2.92 9.58
CA ILE A 97 17.30 -3.58 10.75
C ILE A 97 16.68 -4.92 10.35
N ALA A 98 16.11 -4.99 9.13
CA ALA A 98 15.55 -6.21 8.55
C ALA A 98 15.57 -6.11 7.03
N TYR A 99 15.55 -7.26 6.35
CA TYR A 99 15.40 -7.32 4.89
C TYR A 99 14.70 -8.62 4.51
N SER A 100 13.99 -8.62 3.37
CA SER A 100 13.35 -9.81 2.84
C SER A 100 14.36 -10.82 2.30
N GLU A 101 14.04 -12.10 2.37
CA GLU A 101 14.93 -13.19 1.96
C GLU A 101 15.45 -13.03 0.52
N ASN A 102 14.58 -12.60 -0.39
CA ASN A 102 14.90 -12.39 -1.81
C ASN A 102 15.71 -11.12 -2.10
N ALA A 103 15.98 -10.24 -1.11
CA ALA A 103 16.64 -8.95 -1.36
C ALA A 103 18.05 -9.10 -1.94
N ARG A 104 18.80 -10.11 -1.49
CA ARG A 104 20.17 -10.39 -1.98
C ARG A 104 20.17 -10.78 -3.44
N ASP A 105 19.22 -11.61 -3.85
CA ASP A 105 19.10 -12.06 -5.24
C ASP A 105 18.62 -10.92 -6.14
N LEU A 106 17.62 -10.16 -5.69
CA LEU A 106 17.04 -9.06 -6.47
C LEU A 106 18.08 -7.94 -6.74
N LEU A 107 18.94 -7.66 -5.75
CA LEU A 107 20.00 -6.66 -5.84
C LEU A 107 21.31 -7.20 -6.48
N ASP A 108 21.35 -8.47 -6.87
CA ASP A 108 22.53 -9.20 -7.37
C ASP A 108 23.74 -9.15 -6.42
N LEU A 109 23.49 -9.32 -5.12
CA LEU A 109 24.51 -9.30 -4.07
C LEU A 109 25.11 -10.68 -3.79
N THR A 110 24.62 -11.74 -4.44
CA THR A 110 25.13 -13.09 -4.24
C THR A 110 26.54 -13.24 -4.83
N PRO A 111 27.49 -13.82 -4.08
CA PRO A 111 28.82 -14.10 -4.62
C PRO A 111 28.71 -15.04 -5.82
N GLN A 112 29.27 -14.64 -6.97
CA GLN A 112 29.47 -15.55 -8.09
C GLN A 112 30.20 -16.81 -7.60
N SER A 113 29.75 -17.97 -8.09
CA SER A 113 29.98 -19.35 -7.65
C SER A 113 31.44 -19.86 -7.65
N VAL A 114 32.43 -18.97 -7.56
CA VAL A 114 33.84 -19.30 -7.39
C VAL A 114 34.20 -19.11 -5.92
N PRO A 115 34.76 -20.12 -5.22
CA PRO A 115 35.13 -20.01 -3.82
C PRO A 115 36.36 -19.11 -3.68
N ILE A 116 36.12 -17.80 -3.64
CA ILE A 116 37.11 -16.83 -3.18
C ILE A 116 36.92 -16.73 -1.68
N LEU A 117 37.86 -17.33 -0.96
CA LEU A 117 38.04 -17.23 0.47
C LEU A 117 37.93 -15.73 0.86
N GLU A 118 36.95 -15.39 1.72
CA GLU A 118 36.80 -14.06 2.35
C GLU A 118 36.19 -12.91 1.50
N LYS A 119 34.99 -13.09 0.94
CA LYS A 119 34.12 -11.93 0.67
C LYS A 119 33.12 -11.72 1.82
N PRO A 120 33.09 -10.54 2.47
CA PRO A 120 32.09 -10.26 3.48
C PRO A 120 30.68 -10.28 2.88
N GLU A 121 29.70 -10.81 3.63
CA GLU A 121 28.29 -10.73 3.25
C GLU A 121 27.91 -9.26 3.02
N ILE A 122 27.52 -8.92 1.79
CA ILE A 122 27.31 -7.52 1.37
C ILE A 122 26.08 -6.91 2.04
N LEU A 123 25.05 -7.73 2.30
CA LEU A 123 23.82 -7.31 2.98
C LEU A 123 23.60 -8.16 4.22
N THR A 124 23.74 -7.53 5.38
CA THR A 124 23.48 -8.08 6.72
C THR A 124 22.81 -7.04 7.60
N ILE A 125 22.33 -7.46 8.78
CA ILE A 125 21.83 -6.52 9.79
C ILE A 125 22.97 -5.58 10.23
N GLY A 126 22.69 -4.29 10.29
CA GLY A 126 23.65 -3.23 10.59
C GLY A 126 24.43 -2.74 9.36
N THR A 127 24.25 -3.35 8.19
CA THR A 127 24.83 -2.82 6.93
C THR A 127 24.28 -1.42 6.67
N ASP A 128 25.15 -0.47 6.32
CA ASP A 128 24.69 0.85 5.86
C ASP A 128 24.03 0.72 4.48
N VAL A 129 22.72 0.96 4.41
CA VAL A 129 21.91 0.75 3.20
C VAL A 129 22.43 1.57 2.00
N ARG A 130 23.06 2.72 2.26
CA ARG A 130 23.60 3.60 1.21
C ARG A 130 24.70 2.91 0.41
N THR A 131 25.40 1.94 1.02
CA THR A 131 26.50 1.21 0.38
C THR A 131 26.02 0.21 -0.68
N LEU A 132 24.73 -0.15 -0.67
CA LEU A 132 24.11 -1.09 -1.61
C LEU A 132 23.75 -0.45 -2.95
N PHE A 133 23.68 0.88 -2.99
CA PHE A 133 23.24 1.65 -4.16
C PHE A 133 24.35 2.56 -4.69
N THR A 134 24.13 3.11 -5.87
CA THR A 134 25.07 4.09 -6.45
C THR A 134 25.17 5.36 -5.58
N PRO A 135 26.29 6.11 -5.62
CA PRO A 135 26.45 7.32 -4.81
C PRO A 135 25.34 8.36 -5.02
N SER A 136 24.81 8.49 -6.25
CA SER A 136 23.68 9.38 -6.53
C SER A 136 22.39 8.90 -5.86
N SER A 137 22.12 7.59 -5.85
CA SER A 137 20.99 7.00 -5.13
C SER A 137 21.13 7.16 -3.60
N ALA A 138 22.35 7.04 -3.07
CA ALA A 138 22.60 7.29 -1.64
C ALA A 138 22.23 8.72 -1.22
N VAL A 139 22.60 9.73 -2.02
CA VAL A 139 22.22 11.13 -1.76
C VAL A 139 20.71 11.33 -1.81
N LEU A 140 20.00 10.65 -2.71
CA LEU A 140 18.54 10.69 -2.77
C LEU A 140 17.89 10.07 -1.51
N LEU A 141 18.44 8.95 -1.02
CA LEU A 141 18.00 8.34 0.23
C LEU A 141 18.22 9.26 1.44
N GLU A 142 19.40 9.88 1.55
CA GLU A 142 19.69 10.83 2.63
C GLU A 142 18.71 12.00 2.63
N LYS A 143 18.44 12.56 1.43
CA LYS A 143 17.45 13.62 1.27
C LYS A 143 16.05 13.17 1.67
N ALA A 144 15.67 11.92 1.36
CA ALA A 144 14.37 11.38 1.70
C ALA A 144 14.21 11.14 3.21
N PHE A 145 15.24 10.60 3.86
CA PHE A 145 15.27 10.40 5.31
C PHE A 145 15.24 11.74 6.06
N GLY A 146 15.86 12.79 5.52
CA GLY A 146 15.78 14.14 6.08
C GLY A 146 14.46 14.88 5.80
N ALA A 147 13.58 14.36 4.93
CA ALA A 147 12.36 15.05 4.55
C ALA A 147 11.28 14.92 5.63
N ARG A 148 10.60 16.02 5.96
CA ARG A 148 9.47 15.99 6.90
C ARG A 148 8.36 15.04 6.47
N GLU A 149 8.01 15.07 5.17
CA GLU A 149 7.01 14.20 4.57
C GLU A 149 7.66 13.35 3.48
N ILE A 150 8.05 12.12 3.84
CA ILE A 150 8.80 11.20 2.95
C ILE A 150 7.96 10.75 1.75
N THR A 151 6.64 10.66 1.92
CA THR A 151 5.70 10.18 0.90
C THR A 151 5.63 11.11 -0.32
N LEU A 152 5.97 12.40 -0.17
CA LEU A 152 6.03 13.36 -1.29
C LEU A 152 7.21 13.12 -2.23
N LEU A 153 8.19 12.33 -1.80
CA LEU A 153 9.36 11.98 -2.60
C LEU A 153 9.21 10.60 -3.27
N ASN A 154 8.13 9.88 -2.97
CA ASN A 154 7.89 8.58 -3.57
C ASN A 154 7.33 8.71 -5.00
N PRO A 155 7.74 7.82 -5.92
CA PRO A 155 8.84 6.86 -5.79
C PRO A 155 10.20 7.51 -6.04
N ILE A 156 11.26 6.98 -5.41
CA ILE A 156 12.66 7.40 -5.65
C ILE A 156 13.29 6.45 -6.68
N TRP A 157 13.88 7.01 -7.75
CA TRP A 157 14.61 6.23 -8.74
C TRP A 157 16.02 5.90 -8.25
N MET A 158 16.31 4.61 -8.03
CA MET A 158 17.59 4.15 -7.49
C MET A 158 18.25 3.10 -8.39
N HIS A 159 19.57 2.95 -8.26
CA HIS A 159 20.32 1.92 -8.96
C HIS A 159 21.18 1.11 -8.00
N SER A 160 21.15 -0.22 -8.13
CA SER A 160 22.06 -1.12 -7.42
C SER A 160 23.51 -0.74 -7.75
N LYS A 161 24.38 -0.74 -6.74
CA LYS A 161 25.79 -0.42 -6.91
C LYS A 161 26.53 -1.46 -7.76
N ILE A 162 26.17 -2.73 -7.60
CA ILE A 162 26.89 -3.85 -8.21
C ILE A 162 26.41 -4.08 -9.64
N SER A 163 25.10 -4.27 -9.82
CA SER A 163 24.54 -4.61 -11.13
C SER A 163 24.08 -3.40 -11.94
N GLY A 164 23.94 -2.22 -11.33
CA GLY A 164 23.35 -1.05 -11.99
C GLY A 164 21.86 -1.18 -12.26
N LYS A 165 21.21 -2.27 -11.82
CA LYS A 165 19.76 -2.47 -12.04
C LYS A 165 18.95 -1.34 -11.41
N PRO A 166 17.96 -0.79 -12.13
CA PRO A 166 17.12 0.27 -11.62
C PRO A 166 15.97 -0.27 -10.77
N PHE A 167 15.62 0.48 -9.72
CA PHE A 167 14.50 0.20 -8.82
C PHE A 167 13.71 1.48 -8.57
N TYR A 168 12.39 1.36 -8.48
CA TYR A 168 11.57 2.32 -7.75
C TYR A 168 11.63 1.96 -6.27
N ALA A 169 12.11 2.89 -5.45
CA ALA A 169 12.08 2.79 -4.01
C ALA A 169 10.88 3.57 -3.46
N ILE A 170 10.00 2.88 -2.74
CA ILE A 170 8.85 3.48 -2.06
C ILE A 170 9.14 3.43 -0.55
N LEU A 171 9.22 4.60 0.06
CA LEU A 171 9.65 4.74 1.45
C LEU A 171 8.48 5.08 2.37
N HIS A 172 8.42 4.42 3.52
CA HIS A 172 7.41 4.65 4.54
C HIS A 172 8.03 4.62 5.94
N ARG A 173 7.78 5.65 6.76
CA ARG A 173 8.21 5.67 8.16
C ARG A 173 7.31 4.76 9.01
N ILE A 174 7.94 3.98 9.87
CA ILE A 174 7.31 3.09 10.85
C ILE A 174 7.85 3.39 12.26
N ASP A 175 7.36 2.66 13.26
CA ASP A 175 7.73 2.82 14.68
C ASP A 175 9.22 2.59 14.97
N VAL A 176 9.90 1.76 14.17
CA VAL A 176 11.32 1.39 14.39
C VAL A 176 12.28 1.94 13.31
N GLY A 177 11.81 2.74 12.35
CA GLY A 177 12.67 3.26 11.28
C GLY A 177 11.92 3.52 9.97
N VAL A 178 12.59 3.31 8.85
CA VAL A 178 12.03 3.50 7.49
C VAL A 178 12.00 2.16 6.77
N VAL A 179 10.83 1.79 6.25
CA VAL A 179 10.67 0.69 5.29
C VAL A 179 10.93 1.22 3.89
N ILE A 180 11.70 0.47 3.12
CA ILE A 180 12.01 0.71 1.71
C ILE A 180 11.52 -0.51 0.92
N ASP A 181 10.46 -0.32 0.15
CA ASP A 181 9.99 -1.30 -0.83
C ASP A 181 10.67 -1.01 -2.17
N LEU A 182 11.34 -2.02 -2.73
CA LEU A 182 12.11 -1.93 -3.96
C LEU A 182 11.42 -2.74 -5.05
N GLU A 183 10.89 -2.02 -6.03
CA GLU A 183 10.25 -2.62 -7.20
C GLU A 183 11.21 -2.52 -8.39
N PRO A 184 11.58 -3.64 -9.05
CA PRO A 184 12.40 -3.61 -10.24
C PRO A 184 11.77 -2.74 -11.31
N ALA A 185 12.51 -1.71 -11.74
CA ALA A 185 12.06 -0.91 -12.86
C ALA A 185 12.53 -1.53 -14.17
N ARG A 186 11.77 -1.28 -15.25
CA ARG A 186 12.18 -1.74 -16.58
C ARG A 186 13.48 -1.05 -16.97
N THR A 187 14.42 -1.81 -17.50
CA THR A 187 15.73 -1.32 -18.02
C THR A 187 15.59 -0.56 -19.35
N GLU A 188 14.41 -0.04 -19.65
CA GLU A 188 14.16 0.79 -20.82
C GLU A 188 14.88 2.14 -20.67
N ASP A 189 15.02 2.87 -21.79
CA ASP A 189 15.59 4.23 -21.76
C ASP A 189 14.92 5.07 -20.66
N PRO A 190 15.68 5.72 -19.76
CA PRO A 190 15.13 6.64 -18.76
C PRO A 190 14.09 7.62 -19.33
N ALA A 191 14.25 8.05 -20.59
CA ALA A 191 13.28 8.89 -21.27
C ALA A 191 11.92 8.22 -21.48
N LEU A 192 11.89 6.91 -21.77
CA LEU A 192 10.65 6.12 -21.90
C LEU A 192 9.97 5.93 -20.55
N SER A 193 10.74 5.72 -19.48
CA SER A 193 10.20 5.63 -18.11
C SER A 193 9.52 6.94 -17.70
N ILE A 194 10.17 8.09 -17.96
CA ILE A 194 9.59 9.41 -17.73
C ILE A 194 8.35 9.63 -18.61
N ALA A 195 8.41 9.27 -19.89
CA ALA A 195 7.27 9.42 -20.81
C ALA A 195 6.07 8.58 -20.34
N GLY A 196 6.29 7.36 -19.89
CA GLY A 196 5.24 6.49 -19.33
C GLY A 196 4.60 7.08 -18.07
N ALA A 197 5.40 7.67 -17.17
CA ALA A 197 4.88 8.36 -15.99
C ALA A 197 4.03 9.58 -16.37
N VAL A 198 4.50 10.41 -17.31
CA VAL A 198 3.76 11.57 -17.80
C VAL A 198 2.46 11.16 -18.51
N GLN A 199 2.49 10.09 -19.31
CA GLN A 199 1.30 9.57 -19.98
C GLN A 199 0.26 9.08 -18.95
N SER A 200 0.70 8.33 -17.95
CA SER A 200 -0.17 7.83 -16.88
C SER A 200 -0.83 8.98 -16.10
N GLN A 201 -0.06 10.03 -15.78
CA GLN A 201 -0.59 11.24 -15.15
C GLN A 201 -1.59 11.96 -16.05
N LYS A 202 -1.32 12.09 -17.35
CA LYS A 202 -2.24 12.72 -18.31
C LYS A 202 -3.57 11.96 -18.38
N LEU A 203 -3.54 10.63 -18.38
CA LEU A 203 -4.74 9.80 -18.33
C LEU A 203 -5.52 10.01 -17.02
N ALA A 204 -4.82 10.08 -15.88
CA ALA A 204 -5.46 10.36 -14.59
C ALA A 204 -6.13 11.75 -14.56
N VAL A 205 -5.45 12.79 -15.06
CA VAL A 205 -6.02 14.14 -15.15
C VAL A 205 -7.27 14.14 -16.04
N ARG A 206 -7.22 13.45 -17.19
CA ARG A 206 -8.38 13.31 -18.08
C ARG A 206 -9.55 12.61 -17.38
N ALA A 207 -9.28 11.52 -16.65
CA ALA A 207 -10.30 10.80 -15.87
C ALA A 207 -10.94 11.69 -14.81
N ILE A 208 -10.13 12.47 -14.07
CA ILE A 208 -10.64 13.42 -13.07
C ILE A 208 -11.54 14.46 -13.73
N SER A 209 -11.11 15.04 -14.86
CA SER A 209 -11.92 16.02 -15.59
C SER A 209 -13.23 15.43 -16.10
N GLN A 210 -13.23 14.18 -16.58
CA GLN A 210 -14.45 13.46 -16.95
C GLN A 210 -15.40 13.33 -15.76
N LEU A 211 -14.92 12.85 -14.61
CA LEU A 211 -15.72 12.71 -13.39
C LEU A 211 -16.29 14.04 -12.90
N GLN A 212 -15.50 15.12 -12.95
CA GLN A 212 -15.95 16.47 -12.56
C GLN A 212 -17.01 17.06 -13.50
N SER A 213 -17.05 16.62 -14.76
CA SER A 213 -18.02 17.07 -15.75
C SER A 213 -19.38 16.36 -15.67
N LEU A 214 -19.50 15.31 -14.87
CA LEU A 214 -20.73 14.54 -14.75
C LEU A 214 -21.83 15.36 -14.02
N PRO A 215 -23.10 15.22 -14.43
CA PRO A 215 -24.20 15.81 -13.67
C PRO A 215 -24.28 15.16 -12.28
N GLY A 216 -24.44 15.98 -11.25
CA GLY A 216 -24.60 15.49 -9.88
C GLY A 216 -25.90 14.71 -9.69
N GLY A 217 -25.92 13.82 -8.70
CA GLY A 217 -27.12 13.09 -8.28
C GLY A 217 -27.28 11.67 -8.84
N ASP A 218 -26.45 11.26 -9.81
CA ASP A 218 -26.45 9.88 -10.33
C ASP A 218 -25.17 9.12 -9.92
N ILE A 219 -25.29 8.35 -8.83
CA ILE A 219 -24.20 7.51 -8.34
C ILE A 219 -23.83 6.38 -9.31
N LYS A 220 -24.79 5.89 -10.11
CA LYS A 220 -24.55 4.81 -11.06
C LYS A 220 -23.65 5.31 -12.18
N ILE A 221 -23.96 6.46 -12.76
CA ILE A 221 -23.13 7.08 -13.82
C ILE A 221 -21.73 7.39 -13.28
N LEU A 222 -21.63 7.89 -12.05
CA LEU A 222 -20.34 8.14 -11.40
C LEU A 222 -19.51 6.86 -11.28
N CYS A 223 -20.10 5.78 -10.75
CA CYS A 223 -19.43 4.48 -10.61
C CYS A 223 -19.03 3.88 -11.96
N ASP A 224 -19.93 3.91 -12.95
CA ASP A 224 -19.70 3.36 -14.29
C ASP A 224 -18.52 4.10 -14.97
N THR A 225 -18.50 5.44 -14.86
CA THR A 225 -17.43 6.27 -15.44
C THR A 225 -16.10 6.04 -14.72
N ALA A 226 -16.11 5.97 -13.38
CA ALA A 226 -14.89 5.70 -12.61
C ALA A 226 -14.28 4.33 -12.93
N VAL A 227 -15.11 3.29 -13.06
CA VAL A 227 -14.66 1.93 -13.41
C VAL A 227 -14.02 1.92 -14.79
N GLU A 228 -14.65 2.56 -15.78
CA GLU A 228 -14.10 2.63 -17.14
C GLU A 228 -12.78 3.40 -17.19
N SER A 229 -12.69 4.56 -16.52
CA SER A 229 -11.44 5.33 -16.46
C SER A 229 -10.31 4.56 -15.77
N VAL A 230 -10.60 3.85 -14.67
CA VAL A 230 -9.58 3.02 -13.99
C VAL A 230 -9.16 1.84 -14.87
N ARG A 231 -10.07 1.25 -15.63
CA ARG A 231 -9.76 0.16 -16.57
C ARG A 231 -8.86 0.63 -17.70
N GLU A 232 -9.15 1.78 -18.32
CA GLU A 232 -8.29 2.40 -19.34
C GLU A 232 -6.90 2.73 -18.79
N LEU A 233 -6.83 3.23 -17.55
CA LEU A 233 -5.58 3.62 -16.92
C LEU A 233 -4.69 2.45 -16.49
N THR A 234 -5.29 1.36 -16.02
CA THR A 234 -4.55 0.22 -15.45
C THR A 234 -4.37 -0.95 -16.41
N GLY A 235 -5.24 -1.06 -17.42
CA GLY A 235 -5.25 -2.19 -18.35
C GLY A 235 -5.75 -3.50 -17.76
N TYR A 236 -6.31 -3.52 -16.54
CA TYR A 236 -6.86 -4.73 -15.95
C TYR A 236 -8.05 -5.26 -16.76
N ASP A 237 -8.14 -6.59 -16.89
CA ASP A 237 -9.27 -7.24 -17.56
C ASP A 237 -10.61 -6.94 -16.87
N ARG A 238 -10.59 -6.76 -15.55
CA ARG A 238 -11.78 -6.57 -14.71
C ARG A 238 -11.53 -5.50 -13.64
N VAL A 239 -12.38 -4.49 -13.63
CA VAL A 239 -12.46 -3.43 -12.61
C VAL A 239 -13.88 -3.38 -12.07
N TRP A 240 -14.04 -3.16 -10.77
CA TRP A 240 -15.34 -3.17 -10.09
C TRP A 240 -15.44 -1.99 -9.13
N CYS A 241 -16.67 -1.48 -8.95
CA CYS A 241 -16.99 -0.59 -7.83
C CYS A 241 -17.66 -1.41 -6.72
N ILE A 242 -17.09 -1.38 -5.52
CA ILE A 242 -17.60 -2.12 -4.37
C ILE A 242 -18.21 -1.11 -3.38
N SER A 243 -19.49 -1.28 -3.07
CA SER A 243 -20.20 -0.45 -2.09
C SER A 243 -20.44 -1.22 -0.79
N PHE A 244 -20.17 -0.57 0.34
CA PHE A 244 -20.40 -1.11 1.67
C PHE A 244 -21.68 -0.50 2.27
N MET A 245 -22.68 -1.34 2.61
CA MET A 245 -23.95 -0.91 3.20
C MET A 245 -24.00 -1.16 4.71
N ARG A 246 -24.69 -0.28 5.44
CA ARG A 246 -24.60 -0.09 6.90
C ARG A 246 -25.09 -1.24 7.79
N MET A 247 -25.71 -2.31 7.27
CA MET A 247 -26.08 -3.48 8.09
C MET A 247 -26.43 -4.77 7.32
N SER A 248 -26.20 -4.83 6.02
CA SER A 248 -26.41 -6.03 5.18
C SER A 248 -25.74 -5.73 3.86
N MET A 249 -24.78 -6.54 3.45
CA MET A 249 -24.11 -6.36 2.17
C MET A 249 -25.07 -6.72 1.03
N VAL A 250 -25.85 -5.75 0.54
CA VAL A 250 -26.52 -5.85 -0.76
C VAL A 250 -25.53 -5.35 -1.80
N ARG A 251 -24.96 -6.29 -2.56
CA ARG A 251 -24.09 -6.00 -3.71
C ARG A 251 -24.89 -5.22 -4.76
N LEU A 252 -24.44 -4.02 -5.13
CA LEU A 252 -24.78 -3.45 -6.43
C LEU A 252 -23.69 -3.89 -7.42
N TRP A 253 -23.96 -4.94 -8.21
CA TRP A 253 -23.11 -5.31 -9.35
C TRP A 253 -23.45 -4.40 -10.52
N LEU A 254 -22.68 -3.33 -10.72
CA LEU A 254 -22.67 -2.65 -12.01
C LEU A 254 -21.69 -3.36 -12.93
N ARG A 255 -22.24 -4.29 -13.72
CA ARG A 255 -21.55 -4.96 -14.81
C ARG A 255 -21.43 -3.96 -15.96
N ALA A 256 -20.25 -3.38 -16.18
CA ALA A 256 -19.91 -2.85 -17.49
C ALA A 256 -19.92 -4.04 -18.48
N ARG A 257 -20.96 -4.12 -19.31
CA ARG A 257 -21.06 -5.18 -20.33
C ARG A 257 -19.95 -4.97 -21.35
N GLY A 258 -19.21 -6.04 -21.64
CA GLY A 258 -18.51 -6.17 -22.91
C GLY A 258 -19.52 -6.19 -24.06
N GLN A 259 -19.15 -5.57 -25.16
CA GLN A 259 -19.56 -6.01 -26.48
C GLN A 259 -18.30 -6.47 -27.22
N THR A 260 -18.52 -7.61 -27.89
CA THR A 260 -17.70 -8.38 -28.83
C THR A 260 -16.73 -7.61 -29.69
#